data_AF-A0A534YY73-F1
#
_entry.id   AF-A0A534YY73-F1
#
_cell.length_a   1.000
_cell.length_b   1.000
_cell.length_c   1.000
_cell.angle_alpha   90.00
_cell.angle_beta   90.00
_cell.angle_gamma   90.00
#
_symmetry.space_group_name_H-M   'P 1'
#
loop_
_entity.id
_entity.type
_entity.pdbx_description
1 polymer ?
#
loop_
_entity_poly.entity_id
_entity_poly.type
_entity_poly.pdbx_seq_one_letter_code
_entity_poly.pdbx_strand_id
1 'polypeptide(L)'
;MTAVVAVLEVAGAVSLHSSVEETTRLARRFGELYGVRVWPETRRVYFEADDVTARLTRRMKLGDALMLTAAESCRPRASTFVTWNPADFRGRTALNVVTPQQFLRG
;
A
#
# COMPACT_ATOMS: atom_id res chain seq x y z
N MET A 1 -5.76 -7.58 -3.91
CA MET A 1 -5.91 -6.94 -2.58
C MET A 1 -5.06 -5.68 -2.56
N THR A 2 -5.31 -4.75 -1.63
CA THR A 2 -4.47 -3.56 -1.42
C THR A 2 -4.18 -3.39 0.06
N ALA A 3 -3.04 -2.82 0.40
CA ALA A 3 -2.73 -2.46 1.78
C ALA A 3 -3.57 -1.26 2.21
N VAL A 4 -4.03 -1.23 3.47
CA VAL A 4 -4.78 -0.09 4.00
C VAL A 4 -3.96 1.20 3.99
N VAL A 5 -2.62 1.12 4.02
CA VAL A 5 -1.73 2.28 3.82
C VAL A 5 -2.00 2.96 2.48
N ALA A 6 -2.18 2.20 1.40
CA ALA A 6 -2.50 2.77 0.08
C ALA A 6 -3.88 3.44 0.08
N VAL A 7 -4.86 2.87 0.81
CA VAL A 7 -6.17 3.50 0.98
C VAL A 7 -6.05 4.83 1.73
N LEU A 8 -5.21 4.89 2.77
CA LEU A 8 -4.98 6.11 3.55
C LEU A 8 -4.23 7.17 2.74
N GLU A 9 -3.27 6.80 1.89
CA GLU A 9 -2.61 7.75 0.99
C GLU A 9 -3.61 8.38 0.01
N VAL A 10 -4.46 7.56 -0.63
CA VAL A 10 -5.50 8.07 -1.53
C VAL A 10 -6.50 8.94 -0.78
N ALA A 11 -6.99 8.48 0.39
CA ALA A 11 -7.92 9.26 1.20
C ALA A 11 -7.29 10.58 1.70
N GLY A 12 -6.00 10.58 2.05
CA GLY A 12 -5.28 11.78 2.47
C GLY A 12 -5.07 12.78 1.32
N ALA A 13 -4.86 12.31 0.09
CA ALA A 13 -4.81 13.19 -1.07
C ALA A 13 -6.19 13.80 -1.39
N VAL A 14 -7.25 12.98 -1.34
CA VAL A 14 -8.63 13.40 -1.62
C VAL A 14 -9.16 14.37 -0.56
N SER A 15 -8.78 14.19 0.71
CA SER A 15 -9.27 15.01 1.82
C SER A 15 -8.95 16.50 1.69
N LEU A 16 -7.93 16.86 0.90
CA LEU A 16 -7.55 18.24 0.65
C LEU A 16 -8.57 19.00 -0.22
N HIS A 17 -9.41 18.27 -0.97
CA HIS A 17 -10.29 18.83 -2.00
C HIS A 17 -11.72 18.29 -1.96
N SER A 18 -12.06 17.47 -0.98
CA SER A 18 -13.37 16.82 -0.85
C SER A 18 -13.99 17.02 0.53
N SER A 19 -15.30 16.79 0.62
CA SER A 19 -16.00 16.85 1.90
C SER A 19 -15.53 15.76 2.87
N VAL A 20 -15.81 15.97 4.15
CA VAL A 20 -15.59 14.95 5.21
C VAL A 20 -16.35 13.67 4.88
N GLU A 21 -17.56 13.78 4.36
CA GLU A 21 -18.41 12.64 4.00
C GLU A 21 -17.80 11.83 2.84
N GLU A 22 -17.38 12.49 1.76
CA GLU A 22 -16.75 11.83 0.61
C GLU A 22 -15.44 11.14 1.00
N THR A 23 -14.59 11.83 1.76
CA THR A 23 -13.32 11.28 2.27
C THR A 23 -13.57 10.07 3.16
N THR A 24 -14.54 10.16 4.07
CA THR A 24 -14.90 9.06 4.98
C THR A 24 -15.45 7.87 4.22
N ARG A 25 -16.34 8.12 3.25
CA ARG A 25 -16.91 7.10 2.38
C ARG A 25 -15.80 6.39 1.60
N LEU A 26 -14.86 7.13 1.01
CA LEU A 26 -13.72 6.57 0.31
C LEU A 26 -12.85 5.70 1.23
N ALA A 27 -12.40 6.24 2.37
CA ALA A 27 -11.51 5.54 3.30
C ALA A 27 -12.13 4.26 3.87
N ARG A 28 -13.41 4.30 4.27
CA ARG A 28 -14.10 3.17 4.89
C ARG A 28 -14.60 2.14 3.88
N ARG A 29 -15.03 2.57 2.70
CA ARG A 29 -15.68 1.70 1.70
C ARG A 29 -14.82 1.42 0.47
N PHE A 30 -13.54 1.79 0.48
CA PHE A 30 -12.62 1.59 -0.66
C PHE A 30 -12.72 0.20 -1.28
N GLY A 31 -12.69 -0.84 -0.45
CA GLY A 31 -12.76 -2.22 -0.93
C GLY A 31 -14.06 -2.56 -1.64
N GLU A 32 -15.19 -2.06 -1.14
CA GLU A 32 -16.50 -2.23 -1.76
C GLU A 32 -16.61 -1.43 -3.06
N LEU A 33 -16.16 -0.17 -3.05
CA LEU A 33 -16.25 0.75 -4.18
C LEU A 33 -15.45 0.27 -5.40
N TYR A 34 -14.30 -0.37 -5.17
CA TYR A 34 -13.38 -0.78 -6.23
C TYR A 34 -13.25 -2.30 -6.39
N GLY A 35 -14.05 -3.09 -5.68
CA GLY A 35 -14.03 -4.55 -5.77
C GLY A 35 -12.69 -5.17 -5.33
N VAL A 36 -11.98 -4.55 -4.38
CA VAL A 36 -10.69 -5.02 -3.88
C VAL A 36 -10.75 -5.36 -2.39
N ARG A 37 -10.06 -6.41 -1.95
CA ARG A 37 -9.87 -6.65 -0.52
C ARG A 37 -8.84 -5.68 0.05
N VAL A 38 -9.14 -5.04 1.16
CA VAL A 38 -8.21 -4.17 1.90
C VAL A 38 -7.57 -4.98 3.03
N TRP A 39 -6.24 -4.97 3.10
CA TRP A 39 -5.45 -5.71 4.09
C TRP A 39 -4.76 -4.75 5.08
N PRO A 40 -4.71 -5.09 6.37
CA PRO A 40 -5.41 -6.20 7.01
C PRO A 40 -6.93 -5.94 7.07
N GLU A 41 -7.73 -7.01 7.12
CA GLU A 41 -9.21 -6.90 7.16
C GLU A 41 -9.68 -6.15 8.42
N THR A 42 -8.94 -6.25 9.52
CA THR A 42 -9.17 -5.51 10.77
C THR A 42 -8.97 -4.00 10.62
N ARG A 43 -8.33 -3.55 9.53
CA ARG A 43 -7.87 -2.17 9.30
C ARG A 43 -6.95 -1.60 10.38
N ARG A 44 -6.40 -2.45 11.25
CA ARG A 44 -5.37 -2.08 12.22
C ARG A 44 -4.01 -2.43 11.65
N VAL A 45 -3.16 -1.43 11.46
CA VAL A 45 -1.80 -1.65 10.98
C VAL A 45 -0.84 -1.48 12.14
N TYR A 46 0.08 -2.43 12.24
CA TYR A 46 1.18 -2.40 13.18
C TYR A 46 2.47 -2.48 12.36
N PHE A 47 3.46 -1.68 12.76
CA PHE A 47 4.78 -1.67 12.15
C PHE A 47 5.80 -1.67 13.27
N GLU A 48 6.83 -2.51 13.14
CA GLU A 48 8.01 -2.38 13.97
C GLU A 48 8.78 -1.12 13.53
N ALA A 49 9.08 -0.24 14.48
CA ALA A 49 9.75 1.03 14.18
C ALA A 49 11.14 0.78 13.56
N ASP A 50 11.84 -0.27 14.00
CA ASP A 50 13.14 -0.66 13.47
C ASP A 50 13.07 -1.10 12.01
N ASP A 51 12.02 -1.83 11.64
CA ASP A 51 11.78 -2.25 10.25
C ASP A 51 11.56 -1.05 9.33
N VAL A 52 10.76 -0.08 9.77
CA VAL A 52 10.54 1.16 9.01
C VAL A 52 11.84 1.97 8.95
N THR A 53 12.55 2.09 10.06
CA THR A 53 13.83 2.81 10.16
C THR A 53 14.87 2.21 9.22
N ALA A 54 15.00 0.88 9.15
CA ALA A 54 15.90 0.19 8.24
C ALA A 54 15.60 0.47 6.76
N ARG A 55 14.34 0.74 6.40
CA ARG A 55 13.95 1.17 5.04
C ARG A 55 14.29 2.64 4.81
N LEU A 56 14.07 3.51 5.80
CA LEU A 56 14.40 4.93 5.73
C LEU A 56 15.91 5.16 5.58
N THR A 57 16.76 4.40 6.28
CA THR A 57 18.24 4.51 6.14
C THR A 57 18.73 4.15 4.74
N ARG A 58 17.93 3.40 3.96
CA ARG A 58 18.16 3.10 2.54
C ARG A 58 17.55 4.15 1.59
N ARG A 59 17.24 5.34 2.11
CA ARG A 59 16.64 6.48 1.38
C ARG A 59 15.29 6.16 0.74
N MET A 60 14.50 5.30 1.37
CA MET A 60 13.09 5.12 1.02
C MET A 60 12.27 6.25 1.64
N LYS A 61 11.27 6.78 0.92
CA LYS A 61 10.33 7.75 1.51
C LYS A 61 9.49 7.05 2.58
N LEU A 62 9.00 7.79 3.56
CA LEU A 62 8.19 7.21 4.64
C LEU A 62 6.94 6.48 4.11
N GLY A 63 6.21 7.09 3.17
CA GLY A 63 5.04 6.46 2.54
C GLY A 63 5.38 5.11 1.89
N ASP A 64 6.44 5.10 1.05
CA ASP A 64 6.93 3.88 0.40
C ASP A 64 7.37 2.81 1.43
N ALA A 65 8.03 3.22 2.51
CA ALA A 65 8.47 2.32 3.57
C ALA A 65 7.28 1.67 4.30
N LEU A 66 6.28 2.47 4.69
CA LEU A 66 5.06 1.96 5.32
C LEU A 66 4.27 1.07 4.37
N MET A 67 4.17 1.45 3.09
CA MET A 67 3.47 0.68 2.08
C MET A 67 4.13 -0.68 1.85
N LEU A 68 5.45 -0.71 1.74
CA LEU A 68 6.21 -1.93 1.55
C LEU A 68 6.10 -2.85 2.78
N THR A 69 6.22 -2.31 3.99
CA THR A 69 6.03 -3.09 5.23
C THR A 69 4.61 -3.69 5.28
N ALA A 70 3.59 -2.91 4.94
CA ALA A 70 2.21 -3.41 4.89
C ALA A 70 2.02 -4.46 3.79
N ALA A 71 2.61 -4.29 2.61
CA ALA A 71 2.56 -5.25 1.52
C ALA A 71 3.23 -6.58 1.90
N GLU A 72 4.39 -6.54 2.54
CA GLU A 72 5.11 -7.74 2.99
C GLU A 72 4.36 -8.48 4.11
N SER A 73 3.63 -7.75 4.97
CA SER A 73 2.72 -8.37 5.96
C SER A 73 1.60 -9.20 5.34
N CYS A 74 1.32 -9.05 4.04
CA CYS A 74 0.32 -9.85 3.33
C CYS A 74 0.82 -11.27 3.05
N ARG A 75 2.12 -11.55 3.19
CA ARG A 75 2.65 -12.90 2.93
C ARG A 75 2.06 -13.93 3.91
N PRO A 76 1.80 -15.17 3.45
CA PRO A 76 2.01 -15.69 2.10
C PRO A 76 0.87 -15.41 1.11
N ARG A 77 -0.19 -14.67 1.49
CA ARG A 77 -1.38 -14.43 0.66
C ARG A 77 -1.12 -13.56 -0.58
N ALA A 78 -0.04 -12.79 -0.59
CA ALA A 78 0.43 -12.04 -1.75
C ALA A 78 1.92 -12.31 -1.98
N SER A 79 2.30 -12.53 -3.23
CA SER A 79 3.70 -12.71 -3.67
C SER A 79 4.17 -11.62 -4.62
N THR A 80 3.25 -10.78 -5.11
CA THR A 80 3.51 -9.75 -6.12
C THR A 80 3.03 -8.39 -5.63
N PHE A 81 3.91 -7.39 -5.72
CA PHE A 81 3.63 -5.98 -5.44
C PHE A 81 3.49 -5.22 -6.77
N VAL A 82 2.28 -4.72 -7.06
CA VAL A 82 1.97 -4.00 -8.28
C VAL A 82 2.08 -2.50 -8.02
N THR A 83 2.94 -1.79 -8.76
CA THR A 83 3.19 -0.35 -8.58
C THR A 83 3.55 0.33 -9.90
N TRP A 84 3.21 1.62 -10.01
CA TRP A 84 3.63 2.46 -11.14
C TRP A 84 5.11 2.86 -11.08
N ASN A 85 5.74 2.77 -9.90
CA ASN A 85 7.15 3.16 -9.67
C ASN A 85 8.03 1.96 -9.26
N PRO A 86 8.18 0.93 -10.11
CA PRO A 86 8.85 -0.30 -9.69
C PRO A 86 10.33 -0.11 -9.33
N ALA A 87 10.99 0.93 -9.86
CA ALA A 87 12.39 1.24 -9.55
C ALA A 87 12.62 1.54 -8.06
N ASP A 88 11.64 2.13 -7.37
CA ASP A 88 11.76 2.51 -5.96
C ASP A 88 11.71 1.31 -5.00
N PHE A 89 11.21 0.16 -5.49
CA PHE A 89 10.95 -1.04 -4.69
C PHE A 89 11.79 -2.27 -5.11
N ARG A 90 12.23 -2.35 -6.37
CA ARG A 90 13.04 -3.48 -6.86
C ARG A 90 14.32 -3.65 -6.04
N GLY A 91 14.62 -4.89 -5.65
CA GLY A 91 15.78 -5.22 -4.82
C GLY A 91 15.65 -4.80 -3.35
N ARG A 92 14.50 -4.27 -2.93
CA ARG A 92 14.24 -3.83 -1.55
C ARG A 92 13.19 -4.66 -0.82
N THR A 93 12.62 -5.66 -1.48
CA THR A 93 11.60 -6.57 -0.96
C THR A 93 11.77 -7.97 -1.54
N ALA A 94 11.26 -8.98 -0.83
CA ALA A 94 11.14 -10.35 -1.34
C ALA A 94 9.91 -10.55 -2.24
N LEU A 95 9.02 -9.56 -2.36
CA LEU A 95 7.88 -9.61 -3.28
C LEU A 95 8.35 -9.39 -4.72
N ASN A 96 7.69 -10.05 -5.67
CA ASN A 96 7.88 -9.75 -7.08
C ASN A 96 7.32 -8.34 -7.39
N VAL A 97 8.15 -7.42 -7.88
CA VAL A 97 7.74 -6.02 -8.14
C VAL A 97 7.48 -5.80 -9.62
N VAL A 98 6.24 -5.51 -9.96
CA VAL A 98 5.78 -5.37 -11.35
C VAL A 98 4.97 -4.09 -11.56
N THR A 99 4.93 -3.62 -12.80
CA THR A 99 3.97 -2.59 -13.24
C THR A 99 2.59 -3.21 -13.47
N PRO A 100 1.50 -2.42 -13.48
CA PRO A 100 0.18 -2.89 -13.86
C PRO A 100 0.15 -3.55 -15.24
N GLN A 101 0.84 -2.99 -16.23
CA GLN A 101 0.90 -3.58 -17.57
C GLN A 101 1.61 -4.94 -17.57
N GLN A 102 2.67 -5.09 -16.77
CA GLN A 102 3.36 -6.38 -16.62
C GLN A 102 2.46 -7.40 -15.91
N PHE A 103 1.70 -6.97 -14.89
CA PHE A 103 0.78 -7.85 -14.17
C PHE A 103 -0.38 -8.34 -15.05
N LEU A 104 -0.92 -7.48 -15.92
CA LEU A 104 -2.05 -7.79 -16.80
C LEU A 104 -1.67 -8.62 -18.04
N ARG A 105 -0.38 -8.65 -18.41
CA ARG A 105 0.14 -9.43 -19.55
C ARG A 105 0.67 -10.81 -19.14
N GLY A 106 0.73 -11.08 -17.84
CA GLY A 106 1.14 -12.36 -17.27
C GLY A 106 0.02 -13.39 -17.27
#